data_AF-A0A0T2QAK8-F1
#
_entry.id   AF-A0A0T2QAK8-F1
#
_cell.length_a   1.000
_cell.length_b   1.000
_cell.length_c   1.000
_cell.angle_alpha   90.00
_cell.angle_beta   90.00
_cell.angle_gamma   90.00
#
_symmetry.space_group_name_H-M   'P 1'
#
loop_
_entity.id
_entity.type
_entity.pdbx_description
1 polymer ?
#
loop_
_entity_poly.entity_id
_entity_poly.type
_entity_poly.pdbx_seq_one_letter_code
_entity_poly.pdbx_strand_id
1 'polypeptide(L)'
;MLRTIHFAPFAVAALLVAAPAMAADSPVVGTWATESVTDFGTFKSTLTVTEVGEGYQVDIKDVPLEGAPPAPPSPPGAISDVVVDGTTFSFKRKLTTPQGEMQFSYVGNVEGDKLTGEVDTGQFGKIPVTGVRQ
;
A
#
# COMPACT_ATOMS: atom_id res chain seq x y z
N MET A 1 58.99 -46.34 26.76
CA MET A 1 57.59 -45.97 26.52
C MET A 1 57.59 -44.50 26.11
N LEU A 2 57.31 -44.19 24.85
CA LEU A 2 57.60 -42.89 24.23
C LEU A 2 56.29 -42.14 23.88
N ARG A 3 56.15 -40.91 24.41
CA ARG A 3 55.43 -39.71 23.93
C ARG A 3 53.96 -39.81 23.51
N THR A 4 53.11 -38.90 24.01
CA THR A 4 52.50 -37.85 23.16
C THR A 4 52.01 -36.63 23.95
N ILE A 5 52.41 -35.44 23.52
CA ILE A 5 51.84 -34.12 23.87
C ILE A 5 50.86 -33.78 22.74
N HIS A 6 49.65 -33.28 23.04
CA HIS A 6 48.79 -32.66 22.02
C HIS A 6 48.38 -31.24 22.43
N PHE A 7 48.79 -30.30 21.56
CA PHE A 7 48.35 -28.92 21.38
C PHE A 7 46.86 -28.90 20.93
N ALA A 8 45.99 -28.11 21.58
CA ALA A 8 45.55 -26.74 21.21
C ALA A 8 44.22 -26.73 20.37
N PRO A 9 43.57 -25.57 20.12
CA PRO A 9 42.21 -25.25 20.57
C PRO A 9 41.17 -25.26 19.44
N PHE A 10 39.87 -25.32 19.76
CA PHE A 10 38.81 -25.05 18.78
C PHE A 10 37.86 -23.96 19.30
N ALA A 11 38.08 -22.75 18.83
CA ALA A 11 37.08 -21.68 18.85
C ALA A 11 36.09 -21.93 17.70
N VAL A 12 34.82 -22.14 18.02
CA VAL A 12 33.74 -22.23 17.03
C VAL A 12 33.26 -20.80 16.75
N ALA A 13 33.69 -20.24 15.62
CA ALA A 13 33.11 -19.02 15.07
C ALA A 13 31.82 -19.39 14.34
N ALA A 14 30.67 -19.05 14.93
CA ALA A 14 29.38 -19.18 14.26
C ALA A 14 29.22 -18.06 13.22
N LEU A 15 29.43 -18.41 11.94
CA LEU A 15 29.05 -17.57 10.81
C LEU A 15 27.51 -17.53 10.73
N LEU A 16 26.91 -16.43 11.19
CA LEU A 16 25.56 -16.06 10.78
C LEU A 16 25.59 -15.73 9.29
N VAL A 17 25.23 -16.71 8.46
CA VAL A 17 24.85 -16.44 7.07
C VAL A 17 23.54 -15.67 7.14
N ALA A 18 23.60 -14.36 6.92
CA ALA A 18 22.42 -13.58 6.63
C ALA A 18 21.78 -14.14 5.36
N ALA A 19 20.70 -14.89 5.51
CA ALA A 19 19.87 -15.27 4.38
C ALA A 19 19.40 -13.97 3.70
N PRO A 20 19.44 -13.87 2.36
CA PRO A 20 18.77 -12.77 1.70
C PRO A 20 17.29 -12.88 2.09
N ALA A 21 16.76 -11.84 2.72
CA ALA A 21 15.32 -11.66 2.81
C ALA A 21 14.84 -11.63 1.36
N MET A 22 14.32 -12.76 0.89
CA MET A 22 13.54 -12.84 -0.34
C MET A 22 12.55 -11.69 -0.24
N ALA A 23 12.53 -10.81 -1.25
CA ALA A 23 11.52 -9.80 -1.41
C ALA A 23 10.17 -10.51 -1.25
N ALA A 24 9.56 -10.37 -0.08
CA ALA A 24 8.21 -10.81 0.12
C ALA A 24 7.40 -9.96 -0.84
N ASP A 25 6.68 -10.58 -1.77
CA ASP A 25 5.56 -9.93 -2.45
C ASP A 25 4.84 -9.11 -1.39
N SER A 26 4.93 -7.78 -1.49
CA SER A 26 4.42 -6.93 -0.43
C SER A 26 2.95 -7.27 -0.25
N PRO A 27 2.46 -7.47 0.99
CA PRO A 27 1.07 -7.84 1.23
C PRO A 27 0.10 -6.80 0.65
N VAL A 28 0.56 -5.59 0.38
CA VAL A 28 -0.22 -4.51 -0.25
C VAL A 28 -0.43 -4.74 -1.75
N VAL A 29 0.47 -5.45 -2.44
CA VAL A 29 0.38 -5.72 -3.88
C VAL A 29 -0.85 -6.57 -4.17
N GLY A 30 -1.60 -6.18 -5.22
CA GLY A 30 -2.83 -6.84 -5.63
C GLY A 30 -3.95 -5.87 -6.00
N THR A 31 -5.11 -6.45 -6.27
CA THR A 31 -6.34 -5.69 -6.58
C THR A 31 -7.25 -5.69 -5.37
N TRP A 32 -7.79 -4.52 -5.04
CA TRP A 32 -8.61 -4.26 -3.86
C TRP A 32 -9.91 -3.60 -4.29
N ALA A 33 -11.03 -4.21 -3.94
CA ALA A 33 -12.32 -3.53 -3.98
C ALA A 33 -12.45 -2.67 -2.73
N THR A 34 -12.30 -1.35 -2.89
CA THR A 34 -12.39 -0.39 -1.79
C THR A 34 -13.75 0.27 -1.75
N GLU A 35 -14.20 0.60 -0.55
CA GLU A 35 -15.42 1.34 -0.30
C GLU A 35 -15.20 2.40 0.79
N SER A 36 -15.91 3.51 0.65
CA SER A 36 -15.90 4.62 1.61
C SER A 36 -17.33 5.05 1.84
N VAL A 37 -17.81 4.82 3.05
CA VAL A 37 -19.16 5.21 3.45
C VAL A 37 -19.09 6.61 4.05
N THR A 38 -19.78 7.55 3.41
CA THR A 38 -19.91 8.93 3.88
C THR A 38 -21.39 9.29 4.01
N ASP A 39 -21.68 10.42 4.67
CA ASP A 39 -23.03 10.97 4.74
C ASP A 39 -23.61 11.32 3.35
N PHE A 40 -22.75 11.50 2.34
CA PHE A 40 -23.13 11.81 0.96
C PHE A 40 -23.37 10.56 0.09
N GLY A 41 -23.03 9.37 0.59
CA GLY A 41 -23.14 8.13 -0.15
C GLY A 41 -21.96 7.18 0.05
N THR A 42 -22.09 5.98 -0.53
CA THR A 42 -21.04 4.96 -0.54
C THR A 42 -20.25 5.03 -1.83
N PHE A 43 -19.03 5.53 -1.76
CA PHE A 43 -18.09 5.56 -2.88
C PHE A 43 -17.38 4.21 -2.98
N LYS A 44 -17.45 3.56 -4.13
CA LYS A 44 -16.73 2.31 -4.41
C LYS A 44 -15.67 2.55 -5.45
N SER A 45 -14.50 1.95 -5.27
CA SER A 45 -13.40 2.03 -6.23
C SER A 45 -12.65 0.70 -6.30
N THR A 46 -11.97 0.47 -7.41
CA THR A 46 -10.99 -0.62 -7.53
C THR A 46 -9.60 -0.01 -7.43
N LEU A 47 -8.87 -0.37 -6.38
CA LEU A 47 -7.48 0.03 -6.16
C LEU A 47 -6.57 -1.13 -6.59
N THR A 48 -5.67 -0.86 -7.53
CA THR A 48 -4.66 -1.83 -7.98
C THR A 48 -3.29 -1.35 -7.55
N VAL A 49 -2.58 -2.15 -6.78
CA VAL A 49 -1.20 -1.87 -6.37
C VAL A 49 -0.29 -2.86 -7.07
N THR A 50 0.65 -2.35 -7.86
CA THR A 50 1.61 -3.13 -8.63
C THR A 50 3.02 -2.72 -8.25
N GLU A 51 3.89 -3.68 -7.98
CA GLU A 51 5.32 -3.41 -7.79
C GLU A 51 5.97 -3.11 -9.16
N VAL A 52 6.68 -1.99 -9.26
CA VAL A 52 7.37 -1.55 -10.48
C VAL A 52 8.81 -1.18 -10.16
N GLY A 53 9.76 -2.01 -10.60
CA GLY A 53 11.18 -1.79 -10.33
C GLY A 53 11.49 -1.83 -8.84
N GLU A 54 11.93 -0.71 -8.27
CA GLU A 54 12.24 -0.55 -6.83
C GLU A 54 11.10 0.14 -6.04
N GLY A 55 9.93 0.35 -6.64
CA GLY A 55 8.81 1.06 -6.03
C GLY A 55 7.44 0.46 -6.36
N TYR A 56 6.40 1.24 -6.10
CA TYR A 56 5.02 0.80 -6.26
C TYR A 56 4.24 1.79 -7.13
N GLN A 57 3.43 1.24 -8.01
CA GLN A 57 2.43 1.96 -8.78
C GLN A 57 1.06 1.66 -8.22
N VAL A 58 0.25 2.70 -8.04
CA VAL A 58 -1.14 2.59 -7.61
C VAL A 58 -2.02 3.11 -8.73
N ASP A 59 -3.05 2.35 -9.07
CA ASP A 59 -4.11 2.74 -10.00
C ASP A 59 -5.45 2.70 -9.26
N ILE A 60 -6.31 3.70 -9.47
CA ILE A 60 -7.63 3.78 -8.83
C ILE A 60 -8.68 3.99 -9.90
N LYS A 61 -9.62 3.07 -9.98
CA LYS A 61 -10.80 3.15 -10.83
C LYS A 61 -12.04 3.33 -9.98
N ASP A 62 -12.55 4.55 -9.91
CA ASP A 62 -13.79 4.82 -9.19
C ASP A 62 -15.00 4.24 -9.94
N VAL A 63 -15.92 3.64 -9.21
CA VAL A 63 -17.20 3.17 -9.73
C VAL A 63 -18.17 4.36 -9.73
N PRO A 64 -18.77 4.71 -10.87
CA PRO A 64 -19.80 5.74 -10.92
C PRO A 64 -20.95 5.40 -9.96
N LEU A 65 -21.33 6.33 -9.10
CA LEU A 65 -22.50 6.18 -8.23
C LEU A 65 -23.76 6.08 -9.09
N GLU A 66 -24.59 5.06 -8.87
CA GLU A 66 -25.91 4.98 -9.49
C GLU A 66 -26.76 6.19 -9.08
N GLY A 67 -27.22 6.97 -10.06
CA GLY A 67 -28.09 8.12 -9.84
C GLY A 67 -27.38 9.45 -9.51
N ALA A 68 -26.05 9.48 -9.38
CA ALA A 68 -25.31 10.73 -9.28
C ALA A 68 -24.92 11.26 -10.68
N PRO A 69 -24.78 12.59 -10.86
CA PRO A 69 -24.14 13.13 -12.06
C PRO A 69 -22.76 12.46 -12.22
N PRO A 70 -22.36 12.07 -13.45
CA PRO A 70 -21.05 11.48 -13.67
C PRO A 70 -19.99 12.44 -13.14
N ALA A 71 -19.23 12.01 -12.13
CA ALA A 71 -18.06 12.74 -11.69
C ALA A 71 -17.12 12.85 -12.90
N PRO A 72 -16.51 14.03 -13.15
CA PRO A 72 -15.55 14.17 -14.24
C PRO A 72 -14.48 13.08 -14.11
N PRO A 73 -14.07 12.43 -15.21
CA PRO A 73 -13.05 11.39 -15.15
C PRO A 73 -11.79 11.97 -14.53
N SER A 74 -11.30 11.29 -13.51
CA SER A 74 -10.03 11.65 -12.87
C SER A 74 -8.91 11.49 -13.90
N PRO A 75 -8.06 12.50 -14.12
CA PRO A 75 -6.96 12.35 -15.07
C PRO A 75 -6.02 11.22 -14.63
N PRO A 76 -5.58 10.35 -15.56
CA PRO A 76 -4.60 9.31 -15.26
C PRO A 76 -3.26 9.95 -14.85
N GLY A 77 -2.59 9.38 -13.84
CA GLY A 77 -1.28 9.86 -13.36
C GLY A 77 -1.33 10.85 -12.20
N ALA A 78 -2.47 10.99 -11.53
CA ALA A 78 -2.61 11.91 -10.42
C ALA A 78 -2.12 11.34 -9.07
N ILE A 79 -1.58 10.13 -9.05
CA ILE A 79 -1.08 9.48 -7.83
C ILE A 79 0.42 9.74 -7.69
N SER A 80 0.85 10.16 -6.51
CA SER A 80 2.25 10.44 -6.16
C SER A 80 2.59 9.98 -4.75
N ASP A 81 3.88 10.01 -4.41
CA ASP A 81 4.40 9.71 -3.06
C ASP A 81 3.95 8.32 -2.56
N VAL A 82 3.95 7.32 -3.43
CA VAL A 82 3.59 5.95 -3.04
C VAL A 82 4.71 5.39 -2.17
N VAL A 83 4.36 5.10 -0.92
CA VAL A 83 5.24 4.47 0.06
C VAL A 83 4.52 3.22 0.56
N VAL A 84 5.22 2.10 0.56
CA VAL A 84 4.75 0.84 1.13
C VAL A 84 5.81 0.36 2.11
N ASP A 85 5.41 0.20 3.37
CA ASP A 85 6.26 -0.26 4.46
C ASP A 85 5.59 -1.46 5.13
N GLY A 86 6.02 -2.66 4.73
CA GLY A 86 5.44 -3.93 5.15
C GLY A 86 3.96 -4.03 4.79
N THR A 87 3.10 -4.01 5.80
CA THR A 87 1.63 -4.07 5.67
C THR A 87 0.98 -2.70 5.50
N THR A 88 1.72 -1.62 5.72
CA THR A 88 1.20 -0.26 5.63
C THR A 88 1.52 0.35 4.27
N PHE A 89 0.64 1.22 3.80
CA PHE A 89 0.87 2.00 2.59
C PHE A 89 0.36 3.42 2.76
N SER A 90 0.97 4.34 2.04
CA SER A 90 0.48 5.70 1.88
C SER A 90 0.75 6.20 0.49
N PHE A 91 -0.16 7.00 -0.05
CA PHE A 91 0.03 7.70 -1.31
C PHE A 91 -0.83 8.95 -1.35
N LYS A 92 -0.48 9.88 -2.22
CA LYS A 92 -1.29 11.07 -2.48
C LYS A 92 -1.99 10.92 -3.83
N ARG A 93 -3.24 11.34 -3.91
CA ARG A 93 -4.00 11.44 -5.17
C ARG A 93 -4.39 12.88 -5.37
N LYS A 94 -4.02 13.45 -6.50
CA LYS A 94 -4.50 14.75 -6.96
C LYS A 94 -5.75 14.53 -7.80
N LEU A 95 -6.71 15.43 -7.73
CA LEU A 95 -7.90 15.43 -8.58
C LEU A 95 -8.13 16.85 -9.07
N THR A 96 -8.04 17.05 -10.38
CA THR A 96 -8.36 18.34 -10.98
C THR A 96 -9.83 18.35 -11.33
N THR A 97 -10.60 19.19 -10.64
CA THR A 97 -12.02 19.42 -10.92
C THR A 97 -12.23 20.80 -11.53
N PRO A 98 -13.38 21.07 -12.17
CA PRO A 98 -13.70 22.41 -12.66
C PRO A 98 -13.67 23.51 -11.57
N GLN A 99 -13.79 23.12 -10.30
CA GLN A 99 -13.77 24.01 -9.14
C GLN A 99 -12.35 24.25 -8.58
N GLY A 100 -11.36 23.47 -9.02
CA GLY A 100 -9.98 23.58 -8.58
C GLY A 100 -9.27 22.24 -8.44
N GLU A 101 -8.00 22.30 -8.06
CA GLU A 101 -7.20 21.12 -7.73
C GLU A 101 -7.48 20.70 -6.28
N MET A 102 -7.88 19.45 -6.11
CA MET A 102 -8.00 18.81 -4.80
C MET A 102 -6.87 17.82 -4.63
N GLN A 103 -6.37 17.68 -3.40
CA GLN A 103 -5.37 16.71 -3.04
C GLN A 103 -5.89 15.86 -1.90
N PHE A 104 -5.75 14.55 -2.08
CA PHE A 104 -6.18 13.52 -1.14
C PHE A 104 -4.94 12.77 -0.66
N SER A 105 -4.83 12.54 0.64
CA SER A 105 -3.76 11.72 1.20
C SER A 105 -4.36 10.42 1.74
N TYR A 106 -3.92 9.30 1.21
CA TYR A 106 -4.38 7.98 1.60
C TYR A 106 -3.34 7.36 2.52
N VAL A 107 -3.80 6.78 3.63
CA VAL A 107 -2.97 5.96 4.52
C VAL A 107 -3.78 4.72 4.83
N GLY A 108 -3.18 3.54 4.72
CA GLY A 108 -3.86 2.30 5.01
C GLY A 108 -2.92 1.20 5.49
N ASN A 109 -3.54 0.14 5.98
CA ASN A 109 -2.91 -1.09 6.41
C ASN A 109 -3.65 -2.28 5.80
N VAL A 110 -2.88 -3.31 5.48
CA VAL A 110 -3.37 -4.56 4.92
C VAL A 110 -3.16 -5.68 5.92
N GLU A 111 -4.24 -6.37 6.25
CA GLU A 111 -4.25 -7.56 7.10
C GLU A 111 -4.83 -8.74 6.31
N GLY A 112 -3.94 -9.49 5.64
CA GLY A 112 -4.32 -10.58 4.75
C GLY A 112 -5.12 -10.10 3.54
N ASP A 113 -6.43 -10.36 3.55
CA ASP A 113 -7.37 -9.99 2.49
C ASP A 113 -8.24 -8.77 2.84
N LYS A 114 -7.95 -8.12 3.97
CA LYS A 114 -8.65 -6.91 4.43
C LYS A 114 -7.71 -5.72 4.31
N LEU A 115 -8.22 -4.64 3.72
CA LEU A 115 -7.60 -3.33 3.68
C LEU A 115 -8.41 -2.38 4.56
N THR A 116 -7.74 -1.66 5.44
CA THR A 116 -8.33 -0.58 6.23
C THR A 116 -7.48 0.66 6.05
N GLY A 117 -8.10 1.80 5.83
CA GLY A 117 -7.37 3.05 5.69
C GLY A 117 -8.24 4.26 5.91
N GLU A 118 -7.63 5.41 5.71
CA GLU A 118 -8.27 6.72 5.77
C GLU A 118 -7.82 7.52 4.55
N VAL A 119 -8.76 8.26 3.96
CA VAL A 119 -8.46 9.31 2.99
C VAL A 119 -8.65 10.66 3.66
N ASP A 120 -7.57 11.42 3.76
CA ASP A 120 -7.60 12.81 4.14
C ASP A 120 -7.93 13.66 2.92
N THR A 121 -9.11 14.29 2.94
CA THR A 121 -9.61 15.16 1.87
C THR A 121 -9.25 16.63 2.11
N GLY A 122 -8.39 16.91 3.09
CA GLY A 122 -8.05 18.24 3.55
C GLY A 122 -9.25 18.92 4.21
N GLN A 123 -9.99 19.70 3.42
CA GLN A 123 -11.05 20.57 3.92
C GLN A 123 -12.32 19.82 4.34
N PHE A 124 -12.56 18.61 3.82
CA PHE A 124 -13.72 17.79 4.19
C PHE A 124 -13.38 16.76 5.29
N GLY A 125 -12.16 16.78 5.82
CA GLY A 125 -11.70 15.89 6.87
C GLY A 125 -11.29 14.51 6.39
N LYS A 126 -11.21 13.58 7.33
CA LYS A 126 -10.79 12.20 7.09
C LYS A 126 -12.00 11.30 6.88
N ILE A 127 -11.97 10.51 5.82
CA ILE A 127 -13.01 9.53 5.49
C ILE A 127 -12.40 8.13 5.66
N PRO A 128 -13.03 7.23 6.44
CA PRO A 128 -12.57 5.85 6.54
C PRO A 128 -12.80 5.12 5.21
N VAL A 129 -11.82 4.30 4.85
CA VAL A 129 -11.82 3.44 3.66
C VAL A 129 -11.64 2.00 4.11
N THR A 130 -12.51 1.12 3.66
CA THR A 130 -12.34 -0.32 3.80
C THR A 130 -12.12 -0.93 2.43
N GLY A 131 -11.47 -2.09 2.38
CA GLY A 131 -11.30 -2.82 1.14
C GLY A 131 -11.14 -4.32 1.35
N VAL A 132 -11.48 -5.07 0.29
CA VAL A 132 -11.38 -6.53 0.24
C VAL A 132 -10.57 -6.91 -0.99
N ARG A 133 -9.60 -7.81 -0.82
CA ARG A 133 -8.80 -8.34 -1.94
C ARG A 133 -9.72 -9.02 -2.96
N GLN A 134 -9.41 -8.85 -4.25
CA GLN A 134 -10.10 -9.50 -5.38
C GLN A 134 -9.28 -10.66 -5.94
#